data_AF-A0A7K0P7X0-F1
#
_entry.id   AF-A0A7K0P7X0-F1
#
_cell.length_a   1.000
_cell.length_b   1.000
_cell.length_c   1.000
_cell.angle_alpha   90.00
_cell.angle_beta   90.00
_cell.angle_gamma   90.00
#
_symmetry.space_group_name_H-M   'P 1'
#
loop_
_entity.id
_entity.type
_entity.pdbx_description
1 polymer ?
#
loop_
_entity_poly.entity_id
_entity_poly.type
_entity_poly.pdbx_seq_one_letter_code
_entity_poly.pdbx_strand_id
1 'polypeptide(L)'
;MPTRARQRTTEDILMASMTRSARLFAATLCLTLVAAPMPAAWAHDDVQQQSRSAQISKPSAPISGAACKKAGTKSGVFTCKKVKGKLVWVGATVTPVVDPLCSAATYTKQVSNLKCSNDSVTFSANGLPGTAFTTMVGITATNQQYPRPHNYQFTFPRTPMAASPTVPEAGPIGVAVNGVPLFSPWTQNVLLEHTLDSGELDTCGGHAGRGDDYHYHIAPTCLINSLGEKVIEDTKSPIGIANDGNPIRALGWFRASNSVEGQLDSCRGMRDASGKYFYNVLTSSKWDILNCFTNKVVNTSRDSWTSRKDSSGNVITGAKVAMTITSMTNVEASGTTCSVMQGTLRNQQVIQSDQSVKTISSPVGIFYCDPACYGEFFEPTAKFPGGSAYYELVTTRCPSGFNPASLPLLTGYSGASLGKRQP
;
A
#
# COMPACT_ATOMS: atom_id res chain seq x y z
N MET A 1 69.05 -27.44 18.19
CA MET A 1 69.78 -26.57 19.16
C MET A 1 70.57 -25.53 18.36
N PRO A 2 70.86 -24.31 18.89
CA PRO A 2 70.34 -23.69 20.11
C PRO A 2 69.93 -22.19 19.98
N THR A 3 68.83 -21.79 20.64
CA THR A 3 68.65 -20.52 21.41
C THR A 3 68.76 -19.13 20.71
N ARG A 4 68.23 -17.99 21.22
CA ARG A 4 67.65 -17.55 22.52
C ARG A 4 66.61 -16.44 22.19
N ALA A 5 65.37 -16.43 22.69
CA ALA A 5 64.89 -15.84 23.97
C ALA A 5 64.65 -14.29 23.96
N ARG A 6 63.71 -13.66 24.70
CA ARG A 6 62.51 -14.11 25.48
C ARG A 6 61.81 -12.91 26.18
N GLN A 7 60.50 -12.72 26.00
CA GLN A 7 59.49 -12.14 26.96
C GLN A 7 58.12 -12.18 26.25
N ARG A 8 56.95 -12.63 26.77
CA ARG A 8 56.31 -12.87 28.10
C ARG A 8 55.69 -11.67 28.82
N THR A 9 54.35 -11.59 28.72
CA THR A 9 53.38 -11.40 29.82
C THR A 9 52.19 -12.35 29.61
N THR A 10 51.40 -12.59 30.66
CA THR A 10 50.20 -13.45 30.73
C THR A 10 48.94 -12.54 30.93
N GLU A 11 47.68 -12.96 31.03
CA GLU A 11 47.09 -14.23 31.49
C GLU A 11 45.84 -14.70 30.72
N ASP A 12 45.73 -16.03 30.68
CA ASP A 12 44.53 -16.87 30.57
C ASP A 12 43.48 -16.55 31.69
N ILE A 13 42.31 -17.19 31.88
CA ILE A 13 41.63 -18.41 31.40
C ILE A 13 40.10 -18.22 31.67
N LEU A 14 39.07 -19.05 31.38
CA LEU A 14 38.80 -20.39 30.83
C LEU A 14 37.34 -20.38 30.26
N MET A 15 36.82 -21.49 29.71
CA MET A 15 35.40 -21.72 29.42
C MET A 15 34.74 -22.77 30.38
N ALA A 16 33.41 -22.87 30.28
CA ALA A 16 32.57 -24.08 30.48
C ALA A 16 31.80 -24.32 31.79
N SER A 17 30.48 -24.49 31.61
CA SER A 17 29.56 -25.49 32.19
C SER A 17 29.54 -25.76 33.71
N MET A 18 28.37 -25.52 34.33
CA MET A 18 27.69 -26.56 35.11
C MET A 18 26.16 -26.33 35.19
N THR A 19 25.42 -27.26 35.79
CA THR A 19 23.96 -27.38 35.61
C THR A 19 23.16 -27.45 36.94
N ARG A 20 21.83 -27.27 36.81
CA ARG A 20 20.74 -27.71 37.71
C ARG A 20 20.45 -26.94 39.02
N SER A 21 19.21 -26.46 39.06
CA SER A 21 18.22 -26.71 40.12
C SER A 21 18.40 -26.15 41.54
N ALA A 22 17.56 -25.16 41.86
CA ALA A 22 16.83 -25.14 43.13
C ALA A 22 15.43 -24.51 42.92
N ARG A 23 14.43 -24.98 43.67
CA ARG A 23 13.14 -24.31 43.88
C ARG A 23 13.04 -23.89 45.35
N LEU A 24 12.11 -22.96 45.61
CA LEU A 24 11.08 -23.00 46.68
C LEU A 24 11.14 -21.88 47.75
N PHE A 25 9.93 -21.48 48.17
CA PHE A 25 9.54 -20.63 49.30
C PHE A 25 9.97 -19.15 49.40
N ALA A 26 8.99 -18.27 49.18
CA ALA A 26 8.66 -17.16 50.09
C ALA A 26 7.15 -16.84 49.99
N ALA A 27 6.51 -16.54 51.12
CA ALA A 27 5.07 -16.22 51.25
C ALA A 27 4.84 -15.59 52.66
N THR A 28 3.68 -15.03 53.05
CA THR A 28 2.33 -14.99 52.45
C THR A 28 1.64 -13.68 52.86
N LEU A 29 0.82 -13.04 52.00
CA LEU A 29 -0.26 -12.17 52.51
C LEU A 29 -1.48 -12.10 51.58
N CYS A 30 -2.65 -12.40 52.12
CA CYS A 30 -3.95 -12.18 51.48
C CYS A 30 -4.54 -10.84 51.92
N LEU A 31 -5.36 -10.22 51.07
CA LEU A 31 -6.48 -9.42 51.54
C LEU A 31 -7.67 -9.57 50.59
N THR A 32 -8.67 -10.35 51.01
CA THR A 32 -9.97 -10.44 50.34
C THR A 32 -10.92 -9.43 50.97
N LEU A 33 -11.66 -8.69 50.14
CA LEU A 33 -12.77 -7.83 50.58
C LEU A 33 -14.08 -8.36 50.01
N VAL A 34 -15.07 -8.49 50.88
CA VAL A 34 -16.31 -9.22 50.64
C VAL A 34 -17.38 -8.28 50.08
N ALA A 35 -18.12 -8.73 49.06
CA ALA A 35 -19.34 -8.09 48.60
C ALA A 35 -20.56 -8.65 49.33
N ALA A 36 -21.46 -7.78 49.79
CA ALA A 36 -22.76 -8.12 50.36
C ALA A 36 -23.84 -7.13 49.83
N PRO A 37 -25.10 -7.56 49.57
CA PRO A 37 -26.05 -6.74 48.81
C PRO A 37 -27.30 -6.27 49.61
N MET A 38 -28.15 -5.48 48.93
CA MET A 38 -29.54 -5.13 49.29
C MET A 38 -29.74 -4.15 50.48
N PRO A 39 -30.94 -3.54 50.64
CA PRO A 39 -32.15 -3.59 49.80
C PRO A 39 -32.59 -2.22 49.23
N ALA A 40 -33.72 -2.20 48.52
CA ALA A 40 -34.45 -0.99 48.10
C ALA A 40 -35.87 -1.00 48.69
N ALA A 41 -36.43 0.18 49.02
CA ALA A 41 -37.87 0.43 49.17
C ALA A 41 -38.15 1.93 49.49
N TRP A 42 -39.43 2.29 49.54
CA TRP A 42 -40.04 3.53 50.06
C TRP A 42 -39.86 4.81 49.23
N ALA A 43 -40.93 5.16 48.51
CA ALA A 43 -41.26 6.53 48.13
C ALA A 43 -42.33 7.07 49.10
N HIS A 44 -42.47 8.39 49.22
CA HIS A 44 -43.76 9.05 49.50
C HIS A 44 -43.73 10.56 49.18
N ASP A 45 -44.84 10.99 48.57
CA ASP A 45 -45.56 12.28 48.62
C ASP A 45 -44.98 13.61 48.12
N ASP A 46 -45.88 14.33 47.44
CA ASP A 46 -45.74 15.64 46.82
C ASP A 46 -45.49 16.80 47.80
N VAL A 47 -44.69 17.77 47.34
CA VAL A 47 -44.94 19.20 47.63
C VAL A 47 -44.88 19.97 46.31
N GLN A 48 -46.00 20.57 45.89
CA GLN A 48 -45.99 21.48 44.74
C GLN A 48 -45.25 22.78 45.06
N GLN A 49 -44.27 23.13 44.22
CA GLN A 49 -43.89 24.53 44.00
C GLN A 49 -43.80 24.83 42.50
N GLN A 50 -44.81 25.54 41.98
CA GLN A 50 -44.77 26.10 40.63
C GLN A 50 -43.79 27.27 40.59
N SER A 51 -42.54 27.02 40.17
CA SER A 51 -41.60 28.08 39.77
C SER A 51 -41.63 28.26 38.25
N ARG A 52 -41.84 29.50 37.80
CA ARG A 52 -41.99 29.82 36.36
C ARG A 52 -40.65 29.90 35.66
N SER A 53 -40.20 28.78 35.08
CA SER A 53 -39.05 28.75 34.17
C SER A 53 -39.33 29.54 32.88
N ALA A 54 -38.91 30.80 32.85
CA ALA A 54 -38.96 31.61 31.65
C ALA A 54 -38.01 31.05 30.57
N GLN A 55 -38.54 30.64 29.43
CA GLN A 55 -37.71 30.20 28.30
C GLN A 55 -36.92 31.39 27.73
N ILE A 56 -35.64 31.47 28.06
CA ILE A 56 -34.70 32.32 27.31
C ILE A 56 -34.47 31.65 25.95
N SER A 57 -35.24 32.07 24.95
CA SER A 57 -35.02 31.66 23.57
C SER A 57 -33.66 32.17 23.10
N LYS A 58 -32.76 31.25 22.75
CA LYS A 58 -31.52 31.61 22.05
C LYS A 58 -31.90 32.33 20.75
N PRO A 59 -31.33 33.52 20.45
CA PRO A 59 -31.65 34.23 19.22
C PRO A 59 -31.28 33.37 18.01
N SER A 60 -32.18 33.30 17.03
CA SER A 60 -32.01 32.53 15.79
C SER A 60 -30.69 32.89 15.11
N ALA A 61 -29.94 31.89 14.64
CA ALA A 61 -28.75 32.12 13.85
C ALA A 61 -29.10 32.95 12.59
N PRO A 62 -28.27 33.93 12.20
CA PRO A 62 -28.56 34.79 11.06
C PRO A 62 -28.61 34.00 9.75
N ILE A 63 -29.55 34.36 8.89
CA ILE A 63 -29.77 33.74 7.57
C ILE A 63 -29.18 34.65 6.48
N SER A 64 -28.60 34.07 5.43
CA SER A 64 -28.07 34.85 4.30
C SER A 64 -29.16 35.71 3.66
N GLY A 65 -28.87 36.98 3.41
CA GLY A 65 -29.85 37.96 2.89
C GLY A 65 -30.73 38.62 3.96
N ALA A 66 -30.77 38.12 5.20
CA ALA A 66 -31.50 38.79 6.28
C ALA A 66 -30.84 40.12 6.67
N ALA A 67 -31.63 41.11 7.08
CA ALA A 67 -31.13 42.45 7.42
C ALA A 67 -30.17 42.43 8.63
N CYS A 68 -29.14 43.28 8.58
CA CYS A 68 -28.15 43.40 9.65
C CYS A 68 -27.84 44.87 9.98
N LYS A 69 -27.51 45.16 11.25
CA LYS A 69 -27.49 46.54 11.77
C LYS A 69 -26.19 47.32 11.52
N LYS A 70 -25.05 46.66 11.33
CA LYS A 70 -23.73 47.31 11.24
C LYS A 70 -22.77 46.54 10.31
N ALA A 71 -22.28 47.21 9.26
CA ALA A 71 -21.31 46.62 8.34
C ALA A 71 -20.05 46.12 9.09
N GLY A 72 -19.51 44.98 8.65
CA GLY A 72 -18.32 44.36 9.25
C GLY A 72 -18.60 43.50 10.48
N THR A 73 -19.78 43.57 11.11
CA THR A 73 -20.16 42.66 12.19
C THR A 73 -20.18 41.21 11.68
N LYS A 74 -19.52 40.30 12.42
CA LYS A 74 -19.50 38.86 12.16
C LYS A 74 -20.44 38.14 13.14
N SER A 75 -21.02 37.02 12.72
CA SER A 75 -21.79 36.11 13.55
C SER A 75 -21.75 34.71 12.94
N GLY A 76 -21.03 33.78 13.57
CA GLY A 76 -20.68 32.50 12.94
C GLY A 76 -20.00 32.70 11.58
N VAL A 77 -20.46 31.98 10.56
CA VAL A 77 -19.98 32.09 9.17
C VAL A 77 -20.51 33.33 8.41
N PHE A 78 -21.34 34.17 9.04
CA PHE A 78 -21.97 35.33 8.40
C PHE A 78 -21.24 36.64 8.71
N THR A 79 -21.09 37.50 7.70
CA THR A 79 -20.58 38.87 7.83
C THR A 79 -21.60 39.85 7.28
N CYS A 80 -21.97 40.87 8.06
CA CYS A 80 -22.85 41.95 7.61
C CYS A 80 -22.14 42.80 6.53
N LYS A 81 -22.68 42.82 5.30
CA LYS A 81 -22.14 43.57 4.15
C LYS A 81 -23.23 44.39 3.47
N LYS A 82 -22.83 45.43 2.73
CA LYS A 82 -23.74 46.27 1.94
C LYS A 82 -23.94 45.66 0.55
N VAL A 83 -25.14 45.18 0.23
CA VAL A 83 -25.50 44.55 -1.04
C VAL A 83 -26.68 45.29 -1.65
N LYS A 84 -26.55 45.77 -2.90
CA LYS A 84 -27.55 46.60 -3.60
C LYS A 84 -28.11 47.72 -2.69
N GLY A 85 -27.22 48.42 -1.99
CA GLY A 85 -27.55 49.52 -1.07
C GLY A 85 -27.95 49.11 0.36
N LYS A 86 -28.48 47.91 0.59
CA LYS A 86 -28.97 47.44 1.90
C LYS A 86 -27.91 46.69 2.70
N LEU A 87 -27.95 46.77 4.04
CA LEU A 87 -27.10 45.95 4.92
C LEU A 87 -27.77 44.60 5.16
N VAL A 88 -27.12 43.53 4.68
CA VAL A 88 -27.59 42.14 4.84
C VAL A 88 -26.47 41.23 5.33
N TRP A 89 -26.84 40.20 6.07
CA TRP A 89 -25.94 39.09 6.39
C TRP A 89 -25.54 38.39 5.10
N VAL A 90 -24.25 38.44 4.77
CA VAL A 90 -23.67 37.64 3.70
C VAL A 90 -22.93 36.51 4.38
N GLY A 91 -23.41 35.28 4.20
CA GLY A 91 -22.62 34.10 4.56
C GLY A 91 -21.29 34.13 3.83
N ALA A 92 -20.24 33.54 4.40
CA ALA A 92 -19.19 32.99 3.57
C ALA A 92 -19.86 32.16 2.47
N THR A 93 -19.40 32.28 1.22
CA THR A 93 -19.85 31.39 0.16
C THR A 93 -19.36 30.00 0.55
N VAL A 94 -20.23 29.21 1.17
CA VAL A 94 -20.07 27.78 1.22
C VAL A 94 -20.36 27.30 -0.20
N THR A 95 -19.38 27.48 -1.09
CA THR A 95 -19.08 26.46 -2.08
C THR A 95 -19.18 25.15 -1.32
N PRO A 96 -20.08 24.22 -1.69
CA PRO A 96 -20.09 22.92 -1.06
C PRO A 96 -18.65 22.42 -1.08
N VAL A 97 -18.15 21.92 0.05
CA VAL A 97 -16.90 21.17 0.04
C VAL A 97 -17.26 19.86 -0.65
N VAL A 98 -17.26 19.90 -1.99
CA VAL A 98 -17.36 18.76 -2.86
C VAL A 98 -16.14 17.94 -2.51
N ASP A 99 -16.36 16.97 -1.65
CA ASP A 99 -15.35 16.06 -1.15
C ASP A 99 -14.58 15.54 -2.37
N PRO A 100 -13.27 15.81 -2.53
CA PRO A 100 -12.60 15.51 -3.79
C PRO A 100 -12.74 14.02 -4.18
N LEU A 101 -12.86 13.15 -3.17
CA LEU A 101 -13.08 11.71 -3.34
C LEU A 101 -14.46 11.34 -3.92
N CYS A 102 -15.39 12.30 -3.99
CA CYS A 102 -16.71 12.18 -4.65
C CYS A 102 -16.79 12.89 -6.01
N SER A 103 -15.71 13.53 -6.47
CA SER A 103 -15.65 14.09 -7.82
C SER A 103 -15.11 13.07 -8.80
N ALA A 104 -15.83 12.80 -9.89
CA ALA A 104 -15.33 11.94 -10.97
C ALA A 104 -14.03 12.48 -11.59
N ALA A 105 -13.82 13.80 -11.59
CA ALA A 105 -12.61 14.45 -12.10
C ALA A 105 -11.36 14.24 -11.22
N THR A 106 -11.50 13.63 -10.04
CA THR A 106 -10.36 13.21 -9.21
C THR A 106 -9.74 11.89 -9.68
N TYR A 107 -10.53 11.05 -10.36
CA TYR A 107 -10.11 9.70 -10.75
C TYR A 107 -9.76 9.62 -12.24
N THR A 108 -8.89 8.67 -12.58
CA THR A 108 -8.57 8.38 -13.99
C THR A 108 -9.58 7.38 -14.58
N LYS A 109 -9.59 7.23 -15.91
CA LYS A 109 -10.51 6.36 -16.69
C LYS A 109 -10.47 4.85 -16.32
N GLN A 110 -9.51 4.43 -15.51
CA GLN A 110 -9.30 3.09 -14.98
C GLN A 110 -10.27 2.79 -13.82
N VAL A 111 -10.79 3.84 -13.17
CA VAL A 111 -11.80 3.76 -12.12
C VAL A 111 -13.20 3.88 -12.75
N SER A 112 -14.11 3.05 -12.26
CA SER A 112 -15.49 2.92 -12.74
C SER A 112 -16.47 2.83 -11.57
N ASN A 113 -17.77 2.90 -11.84
CA ASN A 113 -18.84 2.71 -10.85
C ASN A 113 -18.78 3.64 -9.61
N LEU A 114 -18.13 4.81 -9.72
CA LEU A 114 -18.01 5.77 -8.62
C LEU A 114 -19.38 6.18 -8.07
N LYS A 115 -19.59 5.95 -6.78
CA LYS A 115 -20.78 6.31 -6.02
C LYS A 115 -20.37 6.98 -4.72
N CYS A 116 -21.13 7.99 -4.31
CA CYS A 116 -21.00 8.58 -2.99
C CYS A 116 -22.35 8.59 -2.27
N SER A 117 -22.28 8.31 -0.97
CA SER A 117 -23.35 8.53 0.00
C SER A 117 -22.94 9.65 0.96
N ASN A 118 -23.67 9.80 2.08
CA ASN A 118 -23.19 10.63 3.18
C ASN A 118 -22.00 9.98 3.91
N ASP A 119 -21.99 8.65 3.98
CA ASP A 119 -21.10 7.88 4.85
C ASP A 119 -19.88 7.31 4.11
N SER A 120 -19.99 7.08 2.81
CA SER A 120 -19.01 6.32 2.02
C SER A 120 -18.77 6.82 0.59
N VAL A 121 -17.55 6.56 0.11
CA VAL A 121 -17.12 6.57 -1.29
C VAL A 121 -16.97 5.12 -1.73
N THR A 122 -17.54 4.71 -2.87
CA THR A 122 -17.31 3.37 -3.45
C THR A 122 -17.03 3.44 -4.94
N PHE A 123 -16.19 2.55 -5.46
CA PHE A 123 -15.85 2.45 -6.89
C PHE A 123 -15.25 1.08 -7.24
N SER A 124 -15.08 0.79 -8.52
CA SER A 124 -14.46 -0.43 -9.04
C SER A 124 -13.26 -0.12 -9.95
N ALA A 125 -12.22 -0.96 -9.91
CA ALA A 125 -11.06 -0.85 -10.80
C ALA A 125 -10.41 -2.21 -11.06
N ASN A 126 -9.56 -2.31 -12.08
CA ASN A 126 -8.89 -3.56 -12.45
C ASN A 126 -7.46 -3.71 -11.88
N GLY A 127 -7.02 -2.81 -11.00
CA GLY A 127 -5.68 -2.84 -10.39
C GLY A 127 -4.53 -2.41 -11.30
N LEU A 128 -4.78 -2.12 -12.57
CA LEU A 128 -3.72 -1.78 -13.53
C LEU A 128 -3.62 -0.27 -13.74
N PRO A 129 -2.39 0.28 -13.83
CA PRO A 129 -2.20 1.73 -13.93
C PRO A 129 -2.66 2.27 -15.27
N GLY A 130 -2.74 1.43 -16.31
CA GLY A 130 -3.19 1.74 -17.67
C GLY A 130 -2.07 1.59 -18.71
N THR A 131 -2.47 1.40 -19.97
CA THR A 131 -1.56 1.09 -21.10
C THR A 131 -0.58 2.20 -21.50
N ALA A 132 -0.64 3.37 -20.86
CA ALA A 132 0.30 4.46 -21.05
C ALA A 132 1.56 4.37 -20.15
N PHE A 133 1.61 3.38 -19.24
CA PHE A 133 2.69 3.22 -18.27
C PHE A 133 3.42 1.90 -18.46
N THR A 134 4.75 1.96 -18.54
CA THR A 134 5.62 0.79 -18.59
C THR A 134 5.80 0.23 -17.19
N THR A 135 5.13 -0.89 -16.89
CA THR A 135 5.26 -1.62 -15.63
C THR A 135 6.43 -2.60 -15.66
N MET A 136 6.89 -3.03 -14.49
CA MET A 136 7.96 -4.04 -14.25
C MET A 136 9.38 -3.70 -14.76
N VAL A 137 9.53 -2.76 -15.69
CA VAL A 137 10.85 -2.35 -16.22
C VAL A 137 11.63 -1.58 -15.16
N GLY A 138 12.90 -1.94 -15.00
CA GLY A 138 13.79 -1.40 -13.97
C GLY A 138 13.95 -2.31 -12.74
N ILE A 139 13.02 -3.24 -12.50
CA ILE A 139 13.14 -4.27 -11.45
C ILE A 139 14.42 -5.08 -11.68
N THR A 140 15.12 -5.42 -10.60
CA THR A 140 16.37 -6.20 -10.63
C THR A 140 16.35 -7.48 -9.78
N ALA A 141 15.44 -7.55 -8.82
CA ALA A 141 15.04 -8.77 -8.12
C ALA A 141 13.55 -9.00 -8.40
N THR A 142 13.25 -9.90 -9.34
CA THR A 142 11.85 -10.18 -9.73
C THR A 142 11.31 -11.39 -8.97
N ASN A 143 10.02 -11.33 -8.64
CA ASN A 143 9.24 -12.46 -8.16
C ASN A 143 8.55 -13.24 -9.31
N GLN A 144 8.76 -12.84 -10.57
CA GLN A 144 8.13 -13.43 -11.77
C GLN A 144 6.59 -13.38 -11.74
N GLN A 145 6.00 -12.35 -11.16
CA GLN A 145 4.56 -12.07 -11.26
C GLN A 145 4.33 -11.07 -12.40
N TYR A 146 3.18 -11.15 -13.08
CA TYR A 146 2.88 -10.27 -14.23
C TYR A 146 1.72 -9.34 -13.88
N PRO A 147 1.75 -8.04 -14.20
CA PRO A 147 0.60 -7.16 -14.01
C PRO A 147 -0.65 -7.64 -14.77
N ARG A 148 -1.60 -8.27 -14.07
CA ARG A 148 -2.85 -8.81 -14.65
C ARG A 148 -4.08 -8.07 -14.11
N PRO A 149 -5.21 -8.08 -14.86
CA PRO A 149 -6.43 -7.41 -14.42
C PRO A 149 -7.11 -8.16 -13.27
N HIS A 150 -7.33 -7.45 -12.17
CA HIS A 150 -8.06 -7.90 -10.98
C HIS A 150 -9.51 -7.34 -10.99
N ASN A 151 -10.30 -7.60 -9.95
CA ASN A 151 -11.70 -7.16 -9.85
C ASN A 151 -11.97 -6.44 -8.53
N TYR A 152 -11.27 -5.34 -8.31
CA TYR A 152 -11.36 -4.58 -7.08
C TYR A 152 -12.70 -3.85 -6.96
N GLN A 153 -13.31 -3.97 -5.79
CA GLN A 153 -14.40 -3.14 -5.29
C GLN A 153 -13.91 -2.43 -4.04
N PHE A 154 -13.79 -1.10 -4.13
CA PHE A 154 -13.32 -0.24 -3.06
C PHE A 154 -14.47 0.42 -2.30
N THR A 155 -14.28 0.64 -1.00
CA THR A 155 -15.22 1.31 -0.10
C THR A 155 -14.47 2.04 1.01
N PHE A 156 -14.51 3.37 1.01
CA PHE A 156 -13.86 4.21 2.01
C PHE A 156 -14.90 5.03 2.80
N PRO A 157 -14.71 5.24 4.12
CA PRO A 157 -15.56 6.13 4.90
C PRO A 157 -15.28 7.59 4.52
N ARG A 158 -16.33 8.41 4.37
CA ARG A 158 -16.19 9.85 4.09
C ARG A 158 -15.76 10.67 5.29
N THR A 159 -16.00 10.15 6.49
CA THR A 159 -15.59 10.74 7.77
C THR A 159 -14.64 9.75 8.47
N PRO A 160 -13.31 9.96 8.40
CA PRO A 160 -12.34 9.15 9.12
C PRO A 160 -12.62 9.11 10.62
N MET A 161 -12.75 7.90 11.19
CA MET A 161 -12.98 7.72 12.64
C MET A 161 -11.67 7.97 13.40
N ALA A 162 -11.68 8.77 14.46
CA ALA A 162 -10.48 9.06 15.26
C ALA A 162 -9.91 7.77 15.92
N ALA A 163 -8.58 7.66 15.95
CA ALA A 163 -7.84 6.58 16.61
C ALA A 163 -6.50 7.11 17.14
N SER A 164 -5.79 6.30 17.93
CA SER A 164 -4.36 6.50 18.17
C SER A 164 -3.57 6.13 16.90
N PRO A 165 -2.43 6.76 16.61
CA PRO A 165 -1.65 6.43 15.42
C PRO A 165 -1.15 4.97 15.39
N THR A 166 -1.18 4.34 14.21
CA THR A 166 -0.67 2.97 14.01
C THR A 166 0.28 2.90 12.81
N VAL A 167 1.40 2.21 12.96
CA VAL A 167 2.33 1.91 11.85
C VAL A 167 1.70 0.84 10.96
N PRO A 168 1.80 0.91 9.61
CA PRO A 168 1.26 -0.12 8.74
C PRO A 168 2.11 -1.40 8.77
N GLU A 169 1.45 -2.55 8.85
CA GLU A 169 2.05 -3.85 8.54
C GLU A 169 2.37 -3.95 7.03
N ALA A 170 3.05 -5.02 6.60
CA ALA A 170 3.30 -5.27 5.18
C ALA A 170 1.99 -5.68 4.47
N GLY A 171 1.60 -4.96 3.42
CA GLY A 171 0.31 -5.13 2.73
C GLY A 171 -0.31 -3.80 2.30
N PRO A 172 -1.59 -3.79 1.89
CA PRO A 172 -2.25 -2.60 1.36
C PRO A 172 -2.49 -1.53 2.43
N ILE A 173 -2.04 -0.31 2.14
CA ILE A 173 -2.25 0.91 2.94
C ILE A 173 -3.26 1.88 2.33
N GLY A 174 -3.68 1.67 1.08
CA GLY A 174 -4.62 2.54 0.38
C GLY A 174 -4.87 2.12 -1.06
N VAL A 175 -5.41 3.05 -1.85
CA VAL A 175 -5.52 2.93 -3.31
C VAL A 175 -5.22 4.29 -3.96
N ALA A 176 -4.57 4.27 -5.11
CA ALA A 176 -4.34 5.44 -5.94
C ALA A 176 -5.61 5.83 -6.74
N VAL A 177 -5.67 7.07 -7.26
CA VAL A 177 -6.83 7.55 -8.06
C VAL A 177 -6.95 6.93 -9.46
N ASN A 178 -6.02 6.04 -9.83
CA ASN A 178 -6.15 5.12 -10.98
C ASN A 178 -6.63 3.71 -10.58
N GLY A 179 -6.98 3.48 -9.31
CA GLY A 179 -7.51 2.20 -8.84
C GLY A 179 -6.46 1.10 -8.62
N VAL A 180 -5.18 1.46 -8.71
CA VAL A 180 -4.04 0.61 -8.33
C VAL A 180 -3.88 0.65 -6.79
N PRO A 181 -3.77 -0.49 -6.09
CA PRO A 181 -3.48 -0.50 -4.65
C PRO A 181 -2.17 0.22 -4.29
N LEU A 182 -2.16 0.84 -3.12
CA LEU A 182 -0.97 1.38 -2.46
C LEU A 182 -0.60 0.43 -1.33
N PHE A 183 0.66 0.01 -1.25
CA PHE A 183 1.20 -0.92 -0.27
C PHE A 183 2.23 -0.23 0.64
N SER A 184 2.42 -0.78 1.83
CA SER A 184 3.44 -0.36 2.80
C SER A 184 4.83 -0.48 2.18
N PRO A 185 5.78 0.45 2.40
CA PRO A 185 7.08 0.44 1.71
C PRO A 185 8.00 -0.72 2.13
N TRP A 186 7.59 -1.54 3.10
CA TRP A 186 8.35 -2.68 3.62
C TRP A 186 8.03 -3.99 2.89
N THR A 187 9.06 -4.79 2.66
CA THR A 187 8.95 -6.17 2.18
C THR A 187 8.32 -7.10 3.23
N GLN A 188 7.64 -8.17 2.79
CA GLN A 188 6.98 -9.16 3.66
C GLN A 188 7.97 -10.15 4.34
N ASN A 189 9.22 -9.75 4.53
CA ASN A 189 10.29 -10.62 5.03
C ASN A 189 10.44 -10.51 6.57
N VAL A 190 11.13 -11.48 7.18
CA VAL A 190 11.50 -11.45 8.62
C VAL A 190 12.41 -10.26 8.96
N LEU A 191 13.15 -9.74 7.97
CA LEU A 191 13.85 -8.46 8.03
C LEU A 191 13.07 -7.46 7.16
N LEU A 192 12.54 -6.39 7.77
CA LEU A 192 11.78 -5.36 7.07
C LEU A 192 12.72 -4.44 6.27
N GLU A 193 13.15 -4.91 5.10
CA GLU A 193 13.80 -4.08 4.09
C GLU A 193 12.77 -3.24 3.33
N HIS A 194 13.17 -2.04 2.90
CA HIS A 194 12.35 -1.15 2.08
C HIS A 194 12.38 -1.62 0.61
N THR A 195 11.23 -1.89 -0.02
CA THR A 195 11.12 -2.62 -1.30
C THR A 195 11.91 -2.00 -2.47
N LEU A 196 12.08 -0.67 -2.47
CA LEU A 196 12.96 0.06 -3.39
C LEU A 196 14.44 -0.39 -3.30
N ASP A 197 14.96 -0.57 -2.08
CA ASP A 197 16.37 -0.92 -1.84
C ASP A 197 16.66 -2.38 -2.18
N SER A 198 15.69 -3.27 -1.91
CA SER A 198 15.72 -4.68 -2.34
C SER A 198 15.63 -4.83 -3.87
N GLY A 199 15.43 -3.74 -4.63
CA GLY A 199 15.47 -3.72 -6.09
C GLY A 199 14.27 -4.38 -6.76
N GLU A 200 13.13 -4.45 -6.05
CA GLU A 200 11.91 -5.15 -6.51
C GLU A 200 10.91 -4.22 -7.21
N LEU A 201 11.17 -2.91 -7.34
CA LEU A 201 10.25 -1.92 -7.92
C LEU A 201 10.62 -1.48 -9.35
N ASP A 202 9.60 -1.15 -10.13
CA ASP A 202 9.72 -0.58 -11.47
C ASP A 202 9.90 0.96 -11.46
N THR A 203 10.13 1.54 -12.65
CA THR A 203 10.30 2.99 -12.83
C THR A 203 9.09 3.85 -12.38
N CYS A 204 7.91 3.24 -12.17
CA CYS A 204 6.71 3.90 -11.68
C CYS A 204 6.50 3.76 -10.17
N GLY A 205 7.37 3.02 -9.46
CA GLY A 205 7.32 2.82 -8.01
C GLY A 205 6.48 1.62 -7.55
N GLY A 206 6.21 0.67 -8.44
CA GLY A 206 5.38 -0.50 -8.15
C GLY A 206 5.92 -1.81 -8.70
N HIS A 207 5.22 -2.91 -8.41
CA HIS A 207 5.44 -4.22 -9.03
C HIS A 207 4.17 -5.07 -9.02
N ALA A 208 4.21 -6.25 -9.64
CA ALA A 208 3.20 -7.27 -9.46
C ALA A 208 3.50 -8.11 -8.20
N GLY A 209 2.51 -8.25 -7.32
CA GLY A 209 2.57 -9.03 -6.08
C GLY A 209 2.30 -10.52 -6.28
N ARG A 210 2.41 -11.28 -5.17
CA ARG A 210 2.10 -12.72 -5.08
C ARG A 210 0.59 -12.93 -5.31
N GLY A 211 0.21 -13.06 -6.57
CA GLY A 211 -1.18 -12.97 -7.01
C GLY A 211 -1.35 -12.44 -8.44
N ASP A 212 -0.29 -11.88 -9.03
CA ASP A 212 -0.29 -11.08 -10.27
C ASP A 212 -0.93 -9.67 -10.13
N ASP A 213 -1.14 -9.21 -8.89
CA ASP A 213 -1.72 -7.90 -8.57
C ASP A 213 -0.69 -6.78 -8.68
N TYR A 214 -0.87 -5.80 -9.58
CA TYR A 214 0.03 -4.65 -9.63
C TYR A 214 -0.28 -3.64 -8.52
N HIS A 215 0.73 -3.23 -7.75
CA HIS A 215 0.59 -2.24 -6.69
C HIS A 215 1.84 -1.36 -6.51
N TYR A 216 1.68 -0.17 -5.95
CA TYR A 216 2.76 0.77 -5.67
C TYR A 216 3.22 0.67 -4.22
N HIS A 217 4.53 0.61 -3.96
CA HIS A 217 5.11 0.68 -2.61
C HIS A 217 5.56 2.10 -2.20
N ILE A 218 5.76 2.98 -3.18
CA ILE A 218 6.23 4.36 -3.00
C ILE A 218 5.33 5.33 -3.79
N ALA A 219 5.59 6.64 -3.71
CA ALA A 219 4.86 7.64 -4.48
C ALA A 219 4.79 7.26 -5.98
N PRO A 220 3.59 7.12 -6.58
CA PRO A 220 3.44 6.58 -7.93
C PRO A 220 3.85 7.61 -8.99
N THR A 221 5.15 7.69 -9.26
CA THR A 221 5.81 8.75 -10.06
C THR A 221 5.11 8.98 -11.41
N CYS A 222 4.84 7.89 -12.13
CA CYS A 222 4.15 7.89 -13.41
C CYS A 222 2.71 8.44 -13.32
N LEU A 223 1.96 8.09 -12.26
CA LEU A 223 0.62 8.63 -12.03
C LEU A 223 0.67 10.13 -11.74
N ILE A 224 1.54 10.55 -10.81
CA ILE A 224 1.68 11.96 -10.42
C ILE A 224 2.05 12.81 -11.64
N ASN A 225 3.00 12.34 -12.46
CA ASN A 225 3.40 12.96 -13.72
C ASN A 225 2.25 13.01 -14.75
N SER A 226 1.38 11.99 -14.80
CA SER A 226 0.22 11.98 -15.72
C SER A 226 -0.95 12.87 -15.29
N LEU A 227 -1.12 13.10 -13.98
CA LEU A 227 -2.09 14.06 -13.44
C LEU A 227 -1.60 15.50 -13.69
N GLY A 228 -0.29 15.70 -13.61
CA GLY A 228 0.39 16.93 -14.01
C GLY A 228 0.28 18.09 -13.00
N GLU A 229 1.14 19.10 -13.19
CA GLU A 229 1.35 20.19 -12.25
C GLU A 229 0.05 20.83 -11.77
N LYS A 230 -0.86 21.22 -12.67
CA LYS A 230 -2.11 21.90 -12.33
C LYS A 230 -2.99 21.10 -11.35
N VAL A 231 -3.07 19.78 -11.52
CA VAL A 231 -3.91 18.91 -10.69
C VAL A 231 -3.32 18.74 -9.28
N ILE A 232 -2.00 18.66 -9.21
CA ILE A 232 -1.26 18.44 -7.97
C ILE A 232 -1.07 19.75 -7.18
N GLU A 233 -0.73 20.85 -7.86
CA GLU A 233 -0.19 22.06 -7.25
C GLU A 233 -1.17 23.25 -7.19
N ASP A 234 -2.08 23.38 -8.17
CA ASP A 234 -3.08 24.45 -8.22
C ASP A 234 -4.41 23.99 -7.59
N THR A 235 -5.02 22.92 -8.11
CA THR A 235 -6.28 22.40 -7.57
C THR A 235 -6.08 21.58 -6.31
N LYS A 236 -4.84 21.15 -6.03
CA LYS A 236 -4.47 20.34 -4.86
C LYS A 236 -5.38 19.12 -4.72
N SER A 237 -5.54 18.39 -5.82
CA SER A 237 -6.29 17.13 -5.86
C SER A 237 -5.51 16.02 -5.12
N PRO A 238 -6.19 15.03 -4.54
CA PRO A 238 -5.51 13.85 -4.01
C PRO A 238 -5.06 12.91 -5.14
N ILE A 239 -4.00 12.14 -4.87
CA ILE A 239 -3.49 11.07 -5.74
C ILE A 239 -3.90 9.68 -5.26
N GLY A 240 -4.50 9.57 -4.08
CA GLY A 240 -5.01 8.33 -3.52
C GLY A 240 -5.83 8.53 -2.23
N ILE A 241 -6.26 7.43 -1.64
CA ILE A 241 -7.00 7.35 -0.38
C ILE A 241 -6.31 6.30 0.49
N ALA A 242 -5.99 6.64 1.74
CA ALA A 242 -5.45 5.71 2.72
C ALA A 242 -6.57 4.84 3.34
N ASN A 243 -6.21 3.68 3.88
CA ASN A 243 -7.15 2.72 4.46
C ASN A 243 -7.80 3.17 5.79
N ASP A 244 -7.47 4.36 6.28
CA ASP A 244 -8.15 5.06 7.37
C ASP A 244 -9.20 6.11 6.87
N GLY A 245 -9.32 6.28 5.55
CA GLY A 245 -10.22 7.23 4.88
C GLY A 245 -9.62 8.60 4.55
N ASN A 246 -8.38 8.89 4.93
CA ASN A 246 -7.75 10.18 4.64
C ASN A 246 -7.23 10.26 3.18
N PRO A 247 -7.30 11.42 2.52
CA PRO A 247 -6.71 11.60 1.19
C PRO A 247 -5.17 11.60 1.25
N ILE A 248 -4.53 11.12 0.18
CA ILE A 248 -3.09 11.17 -0.04
C ILE A 248 -2.81 12.21 -1.14
N ARG A 249 -1.77 13.04 -0.99
CA ARG A 249 -1.40 14.15 -1.89
C ARG A 249 0.09 14.11 -2.27
N ALA A 250 0.48 14.94 -3.24
CA ALA A 250 1.88 15.14 -3.66
C ALA A 250 2.21 16.64 -3.79
N LEU A 251 1.80 17.46 -2.83
CA LEU A 251 2.06 18.89 -2.83
C LEU A 251 3.57 19.16 -2.78
N GLY A 252 4.07 20.02 -3.67
CA GLY A 252 5.50 20.31 -3.80
C GLY A 252 6.27 19.38 -4.74
N TRP A 253 5.63 18.42 -5.40
CA TRP A 253 6.25 17.49 -6.34
C TRP A 253 6.80 18.16 -7.60
N PHE A 254 6.11 19.19 -8.10
CA PHE A 254 6.55 19.97 -9.28
C PHE A 254 7.06 21.36 -8.88
N ARG A 255 6.47 21.96 -7.84
CA ARG A 255 6.83 23.31 -7.38
C ARG A 255 7.31 23.28 -5.93
N ALA A 256 8.62 23.36 -5.70
CA ALA A 256 9.20 23.39 -4.35
C ALA A 256 8.59 24.48 -3.43
N SER A 257 8.08 25.58 -3.98
CA SER A 257 7.36 26.63 -3.25
C SER A 257 6.01 26.20 -2.64
N ASN A 258 5.46 25.07 -3.10
CA ASN A 258 4.26 24.43 -2.56
C ASN A 258 4.59 23.30 -1.55
N SER A 259 5.87 23.03 -1.27
CA SER A 259 6.29 21.96 -0.37
C SER A 259 5.71 22.13 1.04
N VAL A 260 5.20 21.04 1.58
CA VAL A 260 4.60 20.97 2.92
C VAL A 260 5.44 20.19 3.92
N GLU A 261 6.59 19.63 3.54
CA GLU A 261 7.37 18.70 4.39
C GLU A 261 7.66 19.25 5.80
N GLY A 262 8.03 20.52 5.93
CA GLY A 262 8.26 21.19 7.22
C GLY A 262 7.00 21.50 8.05
N GLN A 263 5.82 21.07 7.59
CA GLN A 263 4.51 21.23 8.25
C GLN A 263 3.83 19.87 8.53
N LEU A 264 4.44 18.76 8.11
CA LEU A 264 3.90 17.42 8.33
C LEU A 264 4.19 16.92 9.75
N ASP A 265 3.29 16.08 10.27
CA ASP A 265 3.50 15.31 11.48
C ASP A 265 4.35 14.05 11.22
N SER A 266 4.59 13.26 12.29
CA SER A 266 5.35 12.02 12.23
C SER A 266 4.75 10.95 11.28
N CYS A 267 3.47 11.05 10.93
CA CYS A 267 2.79 10.15 10.02
C CYS A 267 2.88 10.59 8.54
N ARG A 268 3.54 11.73 8.27
CA ARG A 268 3.58 12.44 6.97
C ARG A 268 2.26 13.08 6.56
N GLY A 269 1.43 13.50 7.53
CA GLY A 269 0.20 14.23 7.23
C GLY A 269 0.06 15.56 7.94
N MET A 270 -0.94 16.34 7.53
CA MET A 270 -1.28 17.63 8.12
C MET A 270 -2.77 17.94 7.91
N ARG A 271 -3.26 19.03 8.51
CA ARG A 271 -4.62 19.53 8.26
C ARG A 271 -4.60 20.70 7.28
N ASP A 272 -5.56 20.71 6.35
CA ASP A 272 -5.81 21.87 5.50
C ASP A 272 -6.58 22.99 6.24
N ALA A 273 -6.80 24.11 5.56
CA ALA A 273 -7.49 25.28 6.13
C ALA A 273 -8.99 25.04 6.49
N SER A 274 -9.57 23.89 6.12
CA SER A 274 -10.90 23.45 6.59
C SER A 274 -10.82 22.53 7.82
N GLY A 275 -9.63 22.09 8.20
CA GLY A 275 -9.37 21.14 9.28
C GLY A 275 -9.36 19.67 8.83
N LYS A 276 -9.66 19.37 7.56
CA LYS A 276 -9.56 17.99 7.03
C LYS A 276 -8.09 17.57 6.96
N TYR A 277 -7.82 16.37 7.47
CA TYR A 277 -6.49 15.78 7.48
C TYR A 277 -6.17 15.14 6.12
N PHE A 278 -4.89 15.11 5.74
CA PHE A 278 -4.40 14.43 4.54
C PHE A 278 -2.92 14.03 4.71
N TYR A 279 -2.50 12.96 4.04
CA TYR A 279 -1.09 12.57 3.92
C TYR A 279 -0.45 13.25 2.70
N ASN A 280 0.85 13.55 2.76
CA ASN A 280 1.62 14.01 1.61
C ASN A 280 2.79 13.04 1.37
N VAL A 281 2.91 12.50 0.15
CA VAL A 281 4.02 11.61 -0.20
C VAL A 281 5.35 12.37 -0.20
N LEU A 282 6.44 11.68 0.13
CA LEU A 282 7.78 12.27 0.14
C LEU A 282 8.22 12.59 -1.29
N THR A 283 8.77 13.79 -1.51
CA THR A 283 9.24 14.26 -2.82
C THR A 283 10.71 13.91 -3.11
N SER A 284 11.47 13.54 -2.09
CA SER A 284 12.86 13.05 -2.19
C SER A 284 12.93 11.51 -2.26
N SER A 285 14.15 10.99 -2.45
CA SER A 285 14.49 9.56 -2.35
C SER A 285 13.80 8.85 -1.18
N LYS A 286 13.52 7.55 -1.37
CA LYS A 286 12.49 6.72 -0.71
C LYS A 286 11.06 6.96 -1.20
N TRP A 287 10.64 8.21 -1.35
CA TRP A 287 9.30 8.58 -1.82
C TRP A 287 8.15 7.96 -0.99
N ASP A 288 8.34 7.85 0.33
CA ASP A 288 7.39 7.27 1.29
C ASP A 288 5.97 7.88 1.19
N ILE A 289 4.96 7.02 1.19
CA ILE A 289 3.55 7.42 1.05
C ILE A 289 2.99 8.01 2.36
N LEU A 290 3.18 7.28 3.47
CA LEU A 290 2.84 7.66 4.85
C LEU A 290 3.65 6.79 5.82
N ASN A 291 3.86 7.26 7.05
CA ASN A 291 4.58 6.48 8.08
C ASN A 291 3.63 5.78 9.07
N CYS A 292 2.44 6.34 9.28
CA CYS A 292 1.40 5.80 10.15
C CYS A 292 0.01 6.27 9.73
N PHE A 293 -1.02 5.49 10.07
CA PHE A 293 -2.40 5.95 10.03
C PHE A 293 -2.69 6.78 11.28
N THR A 294 -3.46 7.86 11.15
CA THR A 294 -3.94 8.70 12.27
C THR A 294 -5.42 8.50 12.59
N ASN A 295 -6.12 7.75 11.74
CA ASN A 295 -7.51 7.37 11.90
C ASN A 295 -7.66 5.84 11.90
N LYS A 296 -8.84 5.34 12.28
CA LYS A 296 -9.11 3.91 12.36
C LYS A 296 -9.05 3.28 10.96
N VAL A 297 -8.06 2.42 10.74
CA VAL A 297 -7.97 1.56 9.56
C VAL A 297 -9.22 0.69 9.44
N VAL A 298 -9.77 0.59 8.23
CA VAL A 298 -10.87 -0.32 7.88
C VAL A 298 -10.47 -1.19 6.69
N ASN A 299 -11.15 -2.34 6.50
CA ASN A 299 -10.98 -3.10 5.26
C ASN A 299 -11.74 -2.40 4.13
N THR A 300 -10.99 -1.76 3.23
CA THR A 300 -11.49 -0.92 2.14
C THR A 300 -11.67 -1.64 0.82
N SER A 301 -11.10 -2.83 0.66
CA SER A 301 -10.98 -3.52 -0.63
C SER A 301 -11.56 -4.93 -0.59
N ARG A 302 -12.38 -5.27 -1.58
CA ARG A 302 -12.67 -6.65 -1.98
C ARG A 302 -12.10 -6.88 -3.36
N ASP A 303 -11.66 -8.10 -3.65
CA ASP A 303 -11.05 -8.47 -4.92
C ASP A 303 -11.45 -9.90 -5.32
N SER A 304 -11.29 -10.24 -6.59
CA SER A 304 -11.49 -11.57 -7.15
C SER A 304 -10.64 -11.73 -8.41
N TRP A 305 -9.72 -12.69 -8.39
CA TRP A 305 -8.76 -12.96 -9.46
C TRP A 305 -8.52 -14.46 -9.62
N THR A 306 -7.83 -14.85 -10.69
CA THR A 306 -7.47 -16.25 -10.97
C THR A 306 -5.95 -16.37 -11.07
N SER A 307 -5.34 -16.98 -10.05
CA SER A 307 -3.91 -17.27 -9.99
C SER A 307 -3.46 -18.13 -11.16
N ARG A 308 -2.24 -17.88 -11.66
CA ARG A 308 -1.60 -18.71 -12.70
C ARG A 308 -1.35 -20.12 -12.18
N LYS A 309 -1.31 -21.09 -13.10
CA LYS A 309 -1.10 -22.50 -12.78
C LYS A 309 -0.04 -23.14 -13.66
N ASP A 310 0.75 -24.03 -13.07
CA ASP A 310 1.74 -24.82 -13.81
C ASP A 310 1.09 -25.97 -14.58
N SER A 311 1.88 -26.66 -15.40
CA SER A 311 1.46 -27.82 -16.20
C SER A 311 0.95 -29.02 -15.39
N SER A 312 1.16 -29.02 -14.06
CA SER A 312 0.61 -30.01 -13.12
C SER A 312 -0.64 -29.51 -12.39
N GLY A 313 -1.11 -28.28 -12.67
CA GLY A 313 -2.29 -27.67 -12.08
C GLY A 313 -2.08 -26.97 -10.72
N ASN A 314 -0.84 -26.90 -10.23
CA ASN A 314 -0.46 -26.20 -9.01
C ASN A 314 -0.45 -24.69 -9.23
N VAL A 315 -0.66 -23.89 -8.18
CA VAL A 315 -0.56 -22.43 -8.27
C VAL A 315 0.88 -22.00 -8.47
N ILE A 316 1.10 -21.02 -9.35
CA ILE A 316 2.39 -20.35 -9.53
C ILE A 316 2.37 -19.05 -8.72
N THR A 317 3.20 -18.98 -7.68
CA THR A 317 3.44 -17.77 -6.87
C THR A 317 4.76 -17.07 -7.20
N GLY A 318 5.54 -17.68 -8.11
CA GLY A 318 6.82 -17.19 -8.61
C GLY A 318 8.00 -17.37 -7.65
N ALA A 319 9.14 -17.85 -8.18
CA ALA A 319 10.42 -17.85 -7.47
C ALA A 319 11.10 -16.47 -7.56
N LYS A 320 11.92 -16.10 -6.58
CA LYS A 320 12.77 -14.91 -6.69
C LYS A 320 13.93 -15.16 -7.66
N VAL A 321 14.13 -14.26 -8.61
CA VAL A 321 15.18 -14.35 -9.65
C VAL A 321 15.94 -13.03 -9.73
N ALA A 322 17.27 -13.10 -9.73
CA ALA A 322 18.14 -11.97 -10.02
C ALA A 322 18.11 -11.69 -11.54
N MET A 323 17.21 -10.81 -11.97
CA MET A 323 16.97 -10.46 -13.37
C MET A 323 16.67 -8.96 -13.47
N THR A 324 17.47 -8.22 -14.22
CA THR A 324 17.12 -6.84 -14.61
C THR A 324 16.15 -6.88 -15.77
N ILE A 325 14.89 -6.50 -15.54
CA ILE A 325 13.81 -6.48 -16.55
C ILE A 325 13.92 -5.21 -17.40
N THR A 326 14.00 -5.39 -18.71
CA THR A 326 14.16 -4.32 -19.71
C THR A 326 12.93 -4.14 -20.60
N SER A 327 12.05 -5.14 -20.69
CA SER A 327 10.73 -5.00 -21.33
C SER A 327 9.67 -5.87 -20.65
N MET A 328 8.47 -5.34 -20.49
CA MET A 328 7.24 -6.07 -20.18
C MET A 328 6.24 -5.86 -21.33
N THR A 329 5.67 -6.93 -21.87
CA THR A 329 4.66 -6.87 -22.94
C THR A 329 3.56 -7.90 -22.71
N ASN A 330 2.38 -7.62 -23.28
CA ASN A 330 1.28 -8.57 -23.39
C ASN A 330 1.00 -8.80 -24.89
N VAL A 331 0.84 -10.06 -25.29
CA VAL A 331 0.59 -10.48 -26.68
C VAL A 331 -0.75 -11.22 -26.72
N GLU A 332 -1.73 -10.68 -27.43
CA GLU A 332 -3.01 -11.36 -27.62
C GLU A 332 -2.89 -12.43 -28.70
N ALA A 333 -3.08 -13.69 -28.32
CA ALA A 333 -2.91 -14.85 -29.19
C ALA A 333 -4.10 -15.80 -29.04
N SER A 334 -4.89 -15.97 -30.11
CA SER A 334 -6.07 -16.87 -30.16
C SER A 334 -7.10 -16.65 -29.03
N GLY A 335 -7.18 -15.43 -28.46
CA GLY A 335 -8.07 -15.10 -27.34
C GLY A 335 -7.45 -15.29 -25.95
N THR A 336 -6.19 -15.70 -25.86
CA THR A 336 -5.39 -15.75 -24.63
C THR A 336 -4.39 -14.60 -24.62
N THR A 337 -4.32 -13.84 -23.52
CA THR A 337 -3.27 -12.85 -23.28
C THR A 337 -2.00 -13.55 -22.77
N CYS A 338 -0.95 -13.56 -23.58
CA CYS A 338 0.38 -14.04 -23.18
C CYS A 338 1.20 -12.87 -22.58
N SER A 339 1.50 -12.93 -21.29
CA SER A 339 2.38 -11.97 -20.63
C SER A 339 3.85 -12.38 -20.78
N VAL A 340 4.72 -11.42 -21.09
CA VAL A 340 6.15 -11.64 -21.36
C VAL A 340 7.00 -10.58 -20.66
N MET A 341 7.99 -11.01 -19.88
CA MET A 341 9.07 -10.15 -19.41
C MET A 341 10.39 -10.59 -20.05
N GLN A 342 11.18 -9.63 -20.53
CA GLN A 342 12.54 -9.87 -21.02
C GLN A 342 13.53 -8.99 -20.27
N GLY A 343 14.77 -9.46 -20.18
CA GLY A 343 15.80 -8.83 -19.39
C GLY A 343 17.11 -9.60 -19.42
N THR A 344 17.95 -9.36 -18.43
CA THR A 344 19.26 -10.02 -18.28
C THR A 344 19.39 -10.57 -16.86
N LEU A 345 19.73 -11.86 -16.74
CA LEU A 345 20.07 -12.48 -15.47
C LEU A 345 21.32 -11.83 -14.85
N ARG A 346 21.37 -11.77 -13.52
CA ARG A 346 22.45 -11.12 -12.77
C ARG A 346 23.04 -12.08 -11.75
N ASN A 347 23.99 -12.89 -12.22
CA ASN A 347 24.64 -13.95 -11.44
C ASN A 347 23.64 -14.95 -10.82
N GLN A 348 22.53 -15.20 -11.53
CA GLN A 348 21.49 -16.12 -11.07
C GLN A 348 22.04 -17.55 -11.03
N GLN A 349 21.84 -18.26 -9.93
CA GLN A 349 22.14 -19.68 -9.85
C GLN A 349 21.05 -20.47 -10.57
N VAL A 350 21.41 -21.11 -11.68
CA VAL A 350 20.50 -21.92 -12.51
C VAL A 350 20.92 -23.37 -12.49
N ILE A 351 20.02 -24.23 -12.01
CA ILE A 351 20.19 -25.68 -11.96
C ILE A 351 20.02 -26.25 -13.36
N GLN A 352 20.98 -27.08 -13.77
CA GLN A 352 21.08 -27.70 -15.09
C GLN A 352 20.50 -29.12 -15.06
N SER A 353 20.15 -29.72 -16.20
CA SER A 353 19.57 -31.09 -16.25
C SER A 353 20.46 -32.21 -15.66
N ASP A 354 21.77 -31.98 -15.56
CA ASP A 354 22.74 -32.87 -14.87
C ASP A 354 22.82 -32.62 -13.35
N GLN A 355 21.95 -31.76 -12.81
CA GLN A 355 21.90 -31.25 -11.43
C GLN A 355 23.13 -30.43 -11.00
N SER A 356 24.02 -30.04 -11.93
CA SER A 356 25.01 -28.99 -11.65
C SER A 356 24.32 -27.63 -11.49
N VAL A 357 24.92 -26.75 -10.70
CA VAL A 357 24.48 -25.36 -10.54
C VAL A 357 25.46 -24.45 -11.26
N LYS A 358 24.96 -23.60 -12.17
CA LYS A 358 25.77 -22.62 -12.89
C LYS A 358 25.29 -21.21 -12.58
N THR A 359 26.23 -20.29 -12.36
CA THR A 359 25.96 -18.86 -12.26
C THR A 359 25.79 -18.30 -13.67
N ILE A 360 24.60 -17.80 -14.00
CA ILE A 360 24.25 -17.28 -15.34
C ILE A 360 24.02 -15.77 -15.29
N SER A 361 24.61 -15.08 -16.26
CA SER A 361 24.46 -13.64 -16.52
C SER A 361 24.28 -13.41 -18.02
N SER A 362 23.12 -13.80 -18.54
CA SER A 362 22.75 -13.74 -19.97
C SER A 362 21.38 -13.07 -20.14
N PRO A 363 21.03 -12.60 -21.35
CA PRO A 363 19.64 -12.32 -21.68
C PRO A 363 18.73 -13.50 -21.35
N VAL A 364 17.50 -13.22 -20.92
CA VAL A 364 16.44 -14.22 -20.70
C VAL A 364 15.05 -13.62 -20.97
N GLY A 365 14.16 -14.45 -21.52
CA GLY A 365 12.72 -14.23 -21.56
C GLY A 365 12.00 -15.15 -20.58
N ILE A 366 11.11 -14.59 -19.77
CA ILE A 366 10.10 -15.33 -19.00
C ILE A 366 8.72 -14.97 -19.51
N PHE A 367 7.82 -15.95 -19.60
CA PHE A 367 6.48 -15.72 -20.15
C PHE A 367 5.45 -16.68 -19.57
N TYR A 368 4.18 -16.28 -19.65
CA TYR A 368 3.04 -17.13 -19.32
C TYR A 368 1.83 -16.77 -20.19
N CYS A 369 1.24 -17.77 -20.85
CA CYS A 369 -0.09 -17.69 -21.45
C CYS A 369 -1.09 -18.52 -20.62
N ASP A 370 -0.78 -19.81 -20.45
CA ASP A 370 -1.63 -20.80 -19.78
C ASP A 370 -0.77 -22.02 -19.32
N PRO A 371 -1.33 -23.01 -18.59
CA PRO A 371 -0.59 -24.18 -18.09
C PRO A 371 0.13 -25.06 -19.14
N ALA A 372 -0.15 -24.90 -20.43
CA ALA A 372 0.51 -25.60 -21.55
C ALA A 372 1.42 -24.67 -22.38
N CYS A 373 1.59 -23.41 -21.95
CA CYS A 373 2.48 -22.43 -22.57
C CYS A 373 3.04 -21.41 -21.55
N TYR A 374 4.19 -21.71 -20.96
CA TYR A 374 4.97 -20.81 -20.09
C TYR A 374 6.47 -21.13 -20.12
N GLY A 375 7.29 -20.16 -19.71
CA GLY A 375 8.72 -20.31 -19.48
C GLY A 375 9.13 -19.52 -18.24
N GLU A 376 9.34 -20.20 -17.12
CA GLU A 376 9.54 -19.56 -15.80
C GLU A 376 10.53 -20.33 -14.93
N PHE A 377 11.14 -19.66 -13.95
CA PHE A 377 12.03 -20.29 -12.97
C PHE A 377 11.27 -20.75 -11.73
N PHE A 378 11.63 -21.93 -11.22
CA PHE A 378 11.06 -22.52 -10.00
C PHE A 378 12.16 -22.87 -8.99
N GLU A 379 11.87 -22.65 -7.70
CA GLU A 379 12.72 -23.13 -6.61
C GLU A 379 12.51 -24.64 -6.38
N PRO A 380 13.57 -25.44 -6.24
CA PRO A 380 13.47 -26.88 -5.97
C PRO A 380 13.06 -27.16 -4.52
N THR A 381 12.48 -28.34 -4.27
CA THR A 381 12.35 -28.85 -2.88
C THR A 381 13.61 -29.57 -2.42
N ALA A 382 14.44 -30.06 -3.35
CA ALA A 382 15.71 -30.72 -3.08
C ALA A 382 16.83 -29.76 -2.58
N LYS A 383 17.91 -30.34 -2.04
CA LYS A 383 19.01 -29.61 -1.38
C LYS A 383 20.00 -28.97 -2.37
N PHE A 384 19.61 -27.83 -2.93
CA PHE A 384 20.49 -26.93 -3.68
C PHE A 384 20.93 -25.73 -2.81
N PRO A 385 21.96 -24.96 -3.22
CA PRO A 385 22.31 -23.70 -2.57
C PRO A 385 21.15 -22.70 -2.55
N GLY A 386 21.12 -21.82 -1.55
CA GLY A 386 20.06 -20.81 -1.41
C GLY A 386 20.03 -19.86 -2.62
N GLY A 387 18.84 -19.63 -3.18
CA GLY A 387 18.66 -18.83 -4.40
C GLY A 387 18.91 -19.58 -5.72
N SER A 388 19.26 -20.88 -5.69
CA SER A 388 19.27 -21.73 -6.88
C SER A 388 17.84 -22.04 -7.34
N ALA A 389 17.57 -21.81 -8.63
CA ALA A 389 16.31 -22.13 -9.29
C ALA A 389 16.57 -22.94 -10.58
N TYR A 390 15.56 -23.65 -11.09
CA TYR A 390 15.62 -24.31 -12.39
C TYR A 390 14.64 -23.64 -13.37
N TYR A 391 15.01 -23.53 -14.65
CA TYR A 391 14.13 -22.97 -15.69
C TYR A 391 13.22 -24.06 -16.25
N GLU A 392 11.91 -23.89 -16.17
CA GLU A 392 10.91 -24.82 -16.70
C GLU A 392 10.25 -24.20 -17.92
N LEU A 393 10.38 -24.87 -19.06
CA LEU A 393 9.87 -24.41 -20.36
C LEU A 393 8.81 -25.39 -20.87
N VAL A 394 7.56 -24.96 -20.87
CA VAL A 394 6.42 -25.73 -21.37
C VAL A 394 5.87 -25.00 -22.60
N THR A 395 6.01 -25.62 -23.77
CA THR A 395 5.54 -25.06 -25.06
C THR A 395 4.65 -26.04 -25.82
N THR A 396 4.06 -27.00 -25.12
CA THR A 396 3.31 -28.13 -25.70
C THR A 396 2.02 -27.73 -26.40
N ARG A 397 1.44 -26.57 -26.05
CA ARG A 397 0.25 -26.02 -26.73
C ARG A 397 0.20 -24.49 -26.65
N CYS A 398 1.24 -23.81 -27.12
CA CYS A 398 1.20 -22.35 -27.22
C CYS A 398 0.12 -21.86 -28.22
N PRO A 399 -0.61 -20.77 -27.90
CA PRO A 399 -1.71 -20.28 -28.72
C PRO A 399 -1.20 -19.69 -30.04
N SER A 400 -1.99 -19.85 -31.11
CA SER A 400 -1.64 -19.30 -32.43
C SER A 400 -1.57 -17.77 -32.36
N GLY A 401 -0.47 -17.21 -32.87
CA GLY A 401 -0.08 -15.81 -32.70
C GLY A 401 1.06 -15.60 -31.68
N PHE A 402 1.30 -16.56 -30.78
CA PHE A 402 2.43 -16.52 -29.85
C PHE A 402 3.55 -17.49 -30.27
N ASN A 403 4.79 -16.99 -30.36
CA ASN A 403 5.96 -17.79 -30.69
C ASN A 403 7.03 -17.68 -29.59
N PRO A 404 7.14 -18.65 -28.67
CA PRO A 404 8.18 -18.65 -27.65
C PRO A 404 9.60 -18.59 -28.22
N ALA A 405 9.84 -19.16 -29.41
CA ALA A 405 11.17 -19.27 -30.00
C ALA A 405 11.71 -17.95 -30.59
N SER A 406 10.95 -16.85 -30.55
CA SER A 406 11.49 -15.50 -30.81
C SER A 406 12.03 -14.80 -29.56
N LEU A 407 11.84 -15.39 -28.37
CA LEU A 407 12.35 -14.89 -27.10
C LEU A 407 13.75 -15.47 -26.81
N PRO A 408 14.61 -14.78 -26.03
CA PRO A 408 15.87 -15.33 -25.56
C PRO A 408 15.62 -16.36 -24.45
N LEU A 409 15.23 -17.58 -24.81
CA LEU A 409 14.95 -18.66 -23.86
C LEU A 409 16.25 -19.34 -23.38
N LEU A 410 16.26 -19.80 -22.12
CA LEU A 410 17.22 -20.81 -21.67
C LEU A 410 16.73 -22.21 -22.08
N THR A 411 17.65 -23.18 -22.14
CA THR A 411 17.30 -24.60 -22.21
C THR A 411 16.46 -24.97 -20.98
N GLY A 412 15.24 -25.46 -21.20
CA GLY A 412 14.38 -25.98 -20.13
C GLY A 412 15.02 -27.18 -19.42
N TYR A 413 14.86 -27.24 -18.10
CA TYR A 413 15.32 -28.34 -17.27
C TYR A 413 14.62 -29.65 -17.67
N SER A 414 15.42 -30.70 -17.87
CA SER A 414 15.00 -32.01 -18.39
C SER A 414 15.54 -33.20 -17.57
N GLY A 415 16.07 -32.93 -16.38
CA GLY A 415 16.59 -33.95 -15.46
C GLY A 415 15.49 -34.60 -14.60
N ALA A 416 15.91 -35.31 -13.56
CA ALA A 416 14.98 -35.90 -12.58
C ALA A 416 14.18 -34.82 -11.83
N SER A 417 12.93 -35.11 -11.46
CA SER A 417 12.07 -34.11 -10.80
C SER A 417 12.69 -33.57 -9.51
N LEU A 418 12.85 -32.24 -9.43
CA LEU A 418 13.41 -31.53 -8.27
C LEU A 418 12.35 -31.07 -7.26
N GLY A 419 11.07 -31.29 -7.59
CA GLY A 419 9.93 -30.67 -6.92
C GLY A 419 9.87 -29.15 -7.10
N LYS A 420 8.74 -28.55 -6.72
CA LYS A 420 8.57 -27.10 -6.64
C LYS A 420 8.32 -26.69 -5.21
N ARG A 421 9.14 -25.79 -4.67
CA ARG A 421 8.87 -25.15 -3.39
C ARG A 421 7.66 -24.24 -3.53
N GLN A 422 6.60 -24.57 -2.78
CA GLN A 422 5.50 -23.63 -2.51
C GLN A 422 5.98 -22.64 -1.42
N PRO A 423 5.48 -21.38 -1.43
CA PRO A 423 6.03 -20.28 -0.64
C PRO A 423 5.63 -20.28 0.85
#